data_AF-A0A352AI07-F1
#
_entry.id   AF-A0A352AI07-F1
#
_cell.length_a   1.000
_cell.length_b   1.000
_cell.length_c   1.000
_cell.angle_alpha   90.00
_cell.angle_beta   90.00
_cell.angle_gamma   90.00
#
_symmetry.space_group_name_H-M   'P 1'
#
loop_
_entity.id
_entity.type
_entity.pdbx_description
1 polymer ?
#
loop_
_entity_poly.entity_id
_entity_poly.type
_entity_poly.pdbx_seq_one_letter_code
_entity_poly.pdbx_strand_id
1 'polypeptide(L)'
;MSDVLFRHPPQPILLQKLAKGLLEQNHHLTRAVRLWVWLRWLYSDRGHATLPDSFTYADWRQAFFSETHQDEKREDVFSHQDSNCACTKTTRQWLYELDIPVNEWQQSLQEQIPISDSDLKDFLQERLFAQVRKSLQSDLDLLVNWHWLQQVPSQTGRSKYYRRVEVLPISHKLDNLESEGSLTTKEQVYVAETLEMLGFLDPTIPLLAEQIAEYPHEDTRRVFLYVDYLVPESTQKQDDVDQIQGELQEIWDSGKIQPLLLTYHSAHLGLVKECVIYPVCIYYMERAKYLCAYGSTPHGEINWHNYRLDRICSKRLVSLDWQDPRVPQLLQEQYEDGQLPTPKTVHTKLRQAWGFDFYKPSALMLLRFNRDFHDRYIQGTFLHHTFKPVDYQPAASLIKQHTQNPEHRQSLLEILQSRSPADAYYQAQYRVTDYHVIRRLRALGSEVEVLFPWDLRERIALDIHNTWNHYK
;
A
#
# COMPACT_ATOMS: atom_id res chain seq x y z
N MET A 1 -13.02 -27.11 -29.81
CA MET A 1 -12.94 -25.82 -29.07
C MET A 1 -11.98 -24.95 -29.86
N SER A 2 -12.27 -23.66 -30.05
CA SER A 2 -11.37 -22.79 -30.81
C SER A 2 -10.18 -22.40 -29.94
N ASP A 3 -8.96 -22.73 -30.37
CA ASP A 3 -7.75 -22.37 -29.65
C ASP A 3 -7.62 -20.85 -29.57
N VAL A 4 -7.47 -20.34 -28.36
CA VAL A 4 -7.28 -18.92 -28.11
C VAL A 4 -5.82 -18.58 -28.41
N LEU A 5 -5.60 -17.63 -29.31
CA LEU A 5 -4.27 -17.22 -29.74
C LEU A 5 -3.94 -15.82 -29.23
N PHE A 6 -2.74 -15.67 -28.64
CA PHE A 6 -2.24 -14.37 -28.21
C PHE A 6 -1.31 -13.77 -29.27
N ARG A 7 -1.75 -12.70 -29.93
CA ARG A 7 -0.99 -12.03 -31.01
C ARG A 7 -0.63 -10.58 -30.74
N HIS A 8 -0.85 -10.11 -29.52
CA HIS A 8 -0.59 -8.71 -29.18
C HIS A 8 0.92 -8.44 -29.10
N PRO A 9 1.45 -7.42 -29.79
CA PRO A 9 2.84 -7.00 -29.65
C PRO A 9 3.08 -6.47 -28.23
N PRO A 10 4.35 -6.40 -27.77
CA PRO A 10 4.71 -5.94 -26.42
C PRO A 10 4.60 -4.42 -26.29
N GLN A 11 3.46 -3.84 -26.69
CA GLN A 11 3.20 -2.41 -26.60
C GLN A 11 3.32 -1.94 -25.15
N PRO A 12 3.77 -0.71 -24.88
CA PRO A 12 4.08 -0.30 -23.51
C PRO A 12 2.88 -0.43 -22.56
N ILE A 13 1.65 -0.13 -23.02
CA ILE A 13 0.39 -0.35 -22.27
C ILE A 13 0.24 -1.80 -21.81
N LEU A 14 0.53 -2.77 -22.67
CA LEU A 14 0.45 -4.18 -22.33
C LEU A 14 1.55 -4.57 -21.33
N LEU A 15 2.75 -4.02 -21.50
CA LEU A 15 3.86 -4.27 -20.59
C LEU A 15 3.63 -3.64 -19.21
N GLN A 16 3.06 -2.44 -19.13
CA GLN A 16 2.63 -1.80 -17.89
C GLN A 16 1.63 -2.68 -17.13
N LYS A 17 0.63 -3.26 -17.83
CA LYS A 17 -0.28 -4.26 -17.24
C LYS A 17 0.47 -5.46 -16.67
N LEU A 18 1.48 -5.95 -17.38
CA LEU A 18 2.34 -7.06 -16.93
C LEU A 18 3.37 -6.66 -15.87
N ALA A 19 3.58 -5.36 -15.63
CA ALA A 19 4.46 -4.80 -14.61
C ALA A 19 3.72 -4.22 -13.39
N LYS A 20 2.36 -4.24 -13.39
CA LYS A 20 1.53 -3.50 -12.44
C LYS A 20 1.86 -2.00 -12.38
N GLY A 21 2.15 -1.38 -13.52
CA GLY A 21 2.40 0.07 -13.63
C GLY A 21 3.83 0.51 -13.26
N LEU A 22 4.70 -0.40 -12.79
CA LEU A 22 6.06 -0.07 -12.36
C LEU A 22 7.10 -0.22 -13.49
N LEU A 23 6.75 0.05 -14.74
CA LEU A 23 7.59 -0.27 -15.90
C LEU A 23 8.89 0.55 -15.98
N GLU A 24 8.96 1.68 -15.27
CA GLU A 24 10.12 2.58 -15.26
C GLU A 24 11.39 1.98 -14.62
N GLN A 25 11.24 0.92 -13.80
CA GLN A 25 12.38 0.24 -13.21
C GLN A 25 12.81 -0.94 -14.09
N ASN A 26 14.10 -1.01 -14.44
CA ASN A 26 14.66 -2.02 -15.36
C ASN A 26 14.23 -3.47 -15.03
N HIS A 27 14.21 -3.84 -13.75
CA HIS A 27 13.87 -5.21 -13.36
C HIS A 27 12.37 -5.56 -13.58
N HIS A 28 11.48 -4.57 -13.50
CA HIS A 28 10.06 -4.73 -13.80
C HIS A 28 9.82 -4.81 -15.31
N LEU A 29 10.54 -4.00 -16.10
CA LEU A 29 10.54 -4.12 -17.56
C LEU A 29 11.01 -5.52 -18.00
N THR A 30 12.11 -6.02 -17.44
CA THR A 30 12.60 -7.38 -17.72
C THR A 30 11.58 -8.45 -17.41
N ARG A 31 10.91 -8.36 -16.26
CA ARG A 31 9.85 -9.31 -15.91
C ARG A 31 8.64 -9.18 -16.85
N ALA A 32 8.19 -7.97 -17.15
CA ALA A 32 7.03 -7.74 -18.01
C ALA A 32 7.23 -8.27 -19.43
N VAL A 33 8.40 -8.01 -20.03
CA VAL A 33 8.74 -8.54 -21.36
C VAL A 33 8.87 -10.06 -21.31
N ARG A 34 9.44 -10.63 -20.23
CA ARG A 34 9.49 -12.08 -20.04
C ARG A 34 8.10 -12.72 -19.98
N LEU A 35 7.19 -12.12 -19.22
CA LEU A 35 5.79 -12.56 -19.13
C LEU A 35 5.07 -12.42 -20.47
N TRP A 36 5.35 -11.36 -21.23
CA TRP A 36 4.83 -11.22 -22.58
C TRP A 36 5.31 -12.34 -23.52
N VAL A 37 6.61 -12.68 -23.51
CA VAL A 37 7.14 -13.80 -24.30
C VAL A 37 6.44 -15.11 -23.91
N TRP A 38 6.20 -15.32 -22.61
CA TRP A 38 5.44 -16.47 -22.15
C TRP A 38 4.02 -16.53 -22.67
N LEU A 39 3.29 -15.41 -22.65
CA LEU A 39 1.94 -15.36 -23.20
C LEU A 39 1.95 -15.65 -24.70
N ARG A 40 2.91 -15.07 -25.45
CA ARG A 40 3.09 -15.35 -26.88
C ARG A 40 3.35 -16.82 -27.15
N TRP A 41 4.16 -17.47 -26.32
CA TRP A 41 4.50 -18.88 -26.52
C TRP A 41 3.37 -19.82 -26.08
N LEU A 42 2.82 -19.65 -24.87
CA LEU A 42 1.78 -20.50 -24.29
C LEU A 42 0.51 -20.54 -25.15
N TYR A 43 0.13 -19.39 -25.69
CA TYR A 43 -1.04 -19.20 -26.55
C TYR A 43 -0.67 -19.13 -28.04
N SER A 44 0.42 -19.80 -28.44
CA SER A 44 0.74 -20.05 -29.85
C SER A 44 0.36 -21.45 -30.26
N ASP A 45 0.29 -21.69 -31.57
CA ASP A 45 0.12 -23.04 -32.13
C ASP A 45 1.20 -24.01 -31.60
N ARG A 46 2.43 -23.51 -31.41
CA ARG A 46 3.53 -24.31 -30.83
C ARG A 46 3.23 -24.69 -29.39
N GLY A 47 2.81 -23.75 -28.56
CA GLY A 47 2.46 -24.01 -27.15
C GLY A 47 1.26 -24.95 -27.02
N HIS A 48 0.26 -24.82 -27.89
CA HIS A 48 -0.89 -25.74 -27.96
C HIS A 48 -0.49 -27.14 -28.40
N ALA A 49 0.46 -27.27 -29.33
CA ALA A 49 0.95 -28.56 -29.80
C ALA A 49 1.90 -29.28 -28.83
N THR A 50 2.72 -28.55 -28.06
CA THR A 50 3.70 -29.16 -27.16
C THR A 50 3.24 -29.36 -25.72
N LEU A 51 2.25 -28.59 -25.25
CA LEU A 51 1.73 -28.73 -23.89
C LEU A 51 0.27 -29.22 -23.88
N PRO A 52 -0.06 -30.16 -22.98
CA PRO A 52 -1.44 -30.53 -22.72
C PRO A 52 -2.23 -29.35 -22.15
N ASP A 53 -3.57 -29.43 -22.20
CA ASP A 53 -4.47 -28.39 -21.67
C ASP A 53 -4.22 -28.06 -20.20
N SER A 54 -3.75 -29.05 -19.43
CA SER A 54 -3.32 -28.89 -18.05
C SER A 54 -1.88 -29.38 -17.94
N PHE A 55 -0.96 -28.49 -17.56
CA PHE A 55 0.47 -28.77 -17.54
C PHE A 55 1.11 -28.31 -16.21
N THR A 56 2.23 -28.92 -15.86
CA THR A 56 3.06 -28.52 -14.72
C THR A 56 4.24 -27.66 -15.17
N TYR A 57 4.97 -27.07 -14.20
CA TYR A 57 6.24 -26.41 -14.51
C TYR A 57 7.24 -27.35 -15.22
N ALA A 58 7.26 -28.65 -14.87
CA ALA A 58 8.18 -29.60 -15.46
C ALA A 58 7.87 -29.84 -16.95
N ASP A 59 6.57 -29.99 -17.28
CA ASP A 59 6.11 -30.14 -18.67
C ASP A 59 6.47 -28.90 -19.49
N TRP A 60 6.18 -27.71 -18.94
CA TRP A 60 6.55 -26.44 -19.56
C TRP A 60 8.05 -26.31 -19.80
N ARG A 61 8.86 -26.59 -18.77
CA ARG A 61 10.32 -26.50 -18.84
C ARG A 61 10.89 -27.40 -19.93
N GLN A 62 10.39 -28.63 -20.04
CA GLN A 62 10.82 -29.58 -21.06
C GLN A 62 10.42 -29.15 -22.48
N ALA A 63 9.27 -28.49 -22.63
CA ALA A 63 8.80 -27.99 -23.91
C ALA A 63 9.45 -26.66 -24.34
N PHE A 64 9.87 -25.83 -23.40
CA PHE A 64 10.36 -24.47 -23.65
C PHE A 64 11.88 -24.37 -23.74
N PHE A 65 12.62 -25.13 -22.93
CA PHE A 65 14.09 -25.15 -22.93
C PHE A 65 14.63 -26.35 -23.70
N SER A 66 15.95 -26.35 -23.96
CA SER A 66 16.61 -27.51 -24.54
C SER A 66 16.82 -28.62 -23.51
N GLU A 67 17.03 -29.85 -23.99
CA GLU A 67 17.15 -31.05 -23.14
C GLU A 67 18.28 -30.96 -22.10
N THR A 68 19.34 -30.24 -22.42
CA THR A 68 20.53 -30.07 -21.56
C THR A 68 20.36 -28.95 -20.52
N HIS A 69 19.24 -28.21 -20.54
CA HIS A 69 19.02 -27.09 -19.63
C HIS A 69 18.87 -27.54 -18.17
N GLN A 70 19.54 -26.82 -17.26
CA GLN A 70 19.43 -26.96 -15.81
C GLN A 70 19.14 -25.59 -15.19
N ASP A 71 18.24 -25.55 -14.21
CA ASP A 71 17.68 -24.34 -13.60
C ASP A 71 17.62 -24.41 -12.07
N GLU A 72 18.35 -25.36 -11.46
CA GLU A 72 18.37 -25.55 -10.01
C GLU A 72 19.22 -24.49 -9.32
N LYS A 73 20.38 -24.16 -9.91
CA LYS A 73 21.29 -23.13 -9.41
C LYS A 73 21.48 -22.02 -10.43
N ARG A 74 21.99 -20.88 -9.94
CA ARG A 74 22.24 -19.72 -10.79
C ARG A 74 23.33 -20.03 -11.80
N GLU A 75 24.39 -20.70 -11.35
CA GLU A 75 25.55 -21.06 -12.16
C GLU A 75 25.16 -21.93 -13.35
N ASP A 76 24.23 -22.87 -13.15
CA ASP A 76 23.72 -23.78 -14.19
C ASP A 76 23.12 -22.99 -15.37
N VAL A 77 22.39 -21.92 -15.07
CA VAL A 77 21.70 -21.12 -16.08
C VAL A 77 22.64 -20.12 -16.76
N PHE A 78 23.51 -19.46 -15.99
CA PHE A 78 24.43 -18.44 -16.53
C PHE A 78 25.58 -19.04 -17.34
N SER A 79 26.00 -20.27 -17.04
CA SER A 79 27.06 -20.98 -17.75
C SER A 79 26.56 -21.84 -18.92
N HIS A 80 25.24 -21.91 -19.14
CA HIS A 80 24.66 -22.70 -20.23
C HIS A 80 25.13 -22.20 -21.60
N GLN A 81 25.60 -23.11 -22.45
CA GLN A 81 26.23 -22.77 -23.74
C GLN A 81 25.40 -23.14 -24.97
N ASP A 82 24.26 -23.79 -24.81
CA ASP A 82 23.39 -24.12 -25.94
C ASP A 82 22.75 -22.85 -26.51
N SER A 83 23.19 -22.44 -27.71
CA SER A 83 22.72 -21.24 -28.39
C SER A 83 21.26 -21.29 -28.82
N ASN A 84 20.65 -22.48 -28.87
CA ASN A 84 19.25 -22.65 -29.23
C ASN A 84 18.32 -22.69 -28.00
N CYS A 85 18.89 -22.76 -26.79
CA CYS A 85 18.11 -22.80 -25.57
C CYS A 85 17.46 -21.44 -25.27
N ALA A 86 16.20 -21.44 -24.83
CA ALA A 86 15.49 -20.23 -24.47
C ALA A 86 16.19 -19.37 -23.41
N CYS A 87 17.02 -19.96 -22.53
CA CYS A 87 17.75 -19.21 -21.49
C CYS A 87 18.98 -18.45 -22.00
N THR A 88 19.51 -18.78 -23.17
CA THR A 88 20.68 -18.10 -23.75
C THR A 88 20.27 -16.95 -24.68
N LYS A 89 19.00 -16.93 -25.10
CA LYS A 89 18.45 -15.89 -25.96
C LYS A 89 18.34 -14.55 -25.25
N THR A 90 18.81 -13.51 -25.93
CA THR A 90 18.66 -12.13 -25.47
C THR A 90 17.24 -11.62 -25.71
N THR A 91 16.84 -10.56 -25.01
CA THR A 91 15.58 -9.84 -25.26
C THR A 91 15.45 -9.47 -26.73
N ARG A 92 16.51 -8.95 -27.35
CA ARG A 92 16.52 -8.61 -28.78
C ARG A 92 16.22 -9.81 -29.67
N GLN A 93 16.79 -10.97 -29.37
CA GLN A 93 16.53 -12.20 -30.15
C GLN A 93 15.07 -12.65 -30.00
N TRP A 94 14.49 -12.55 -28.80
CA TRP A 94 13.08 -12.86 -28.58
C TRP A 94 12.14 -11.96 -29.37
N LEU A 95 12.42 -10.65 -29.39
CA LEU A 95 11.62 -9.69 -30.16
C LEU A 95 11.66 -10.03 -31.65
N TYR A 96 12.85 -10.34 -32.21
CA TYR A 96 12.97 -10.74 -33.61
C TYR A 96 12.26 -12.06 -33.93
N GLU A 97 12.43 -13.09 -33.10
CA GLU A 97 11.77 -14.39 -33.32
C GLU A 97 10.24 -14.33 -33.25
N LEU A 98 9.70 -13.32 -32.57
CA LEU A 98 8.26 -13.10 -32.41
C LEU A 98 7.71 -12.01 -33.34
N ASP A 99 8.48 -11.68 -34.40
CA ASP A 99 8.15 -10.72 -35.45
C ASP A 99 7.89 -9.29 -34.94
N ILE A 100 8.64 -8.85 -33.92
CA ILE A 100 8.57 -7.49 -33.40
C ILE A 100 9.67 -6.62 -34.02
N PRO A 101 9.33 -5.52 -34.72
CA PRO A 101 10.30 -4.58 -35.25
C PRO A 101 10.98 -3.82 -34.09
N VAL A 102 12.19 -4.25 -33.73
CA VAL A 102 12.90 -3.77 -32.52
C VAL A 102 13.05 -2.24 -32.50
N ASN A 103 13.42 -1.62 -33.63
CA ASN A 103 13.63 -0.16 -33.67
C ASN A 103 12.33 0.62 -33.41
N GLU A 104 11.22 0.20 -34.02
CA GLU A 104 9.91 0.84 -33.81
C GLU A 104 9.41 0.62 -32.39
N TRP A 105 9.62 -0.59 -31.85
CA TRP A 105 9.26 -0.92 -30.48
C TRP A 105 10.06 -0.11 -29.46
N GLN A 106 11.38 0.05 -29.68
CA GLN A 106 12.23 0.88 -28.83
C GLN A 106 11.74 2.33 -28.82
N GLN A 107 11.47 2.91 -29.99
CA GLN A 107 10.96 4.27 -30.09
C GLN A 107 9.63 4.42 -29.35
N SER A 108 8.69 3.50 -29.56
CA SER A 108 7.39 3.49 -28.87
C SER A 108 7.53 3.37 -27.35
N LEU A 109 8.51 2.59 -26.86
CA LEU A 109 8.76 2.46 -25.42
C LEU A 109 9.35 3.74 -24.83
N GLN A 110 10.29 4.38 -25.53
CA GLN A 110 10.95 5.61 -25.09
C GLN A 110 10.03 6.84 -25.16
N GLU A 111 9.03 6.83 -26.05
CA GLU A 111 7.98 7.85 -26.10
C GLU A 111 7.05 7.79 -24.88
N GLN A 112 6.92 6.63 -24.23
CA GLN A 112 5.96 6.42 -23.13
C GLN A 112 6.60 6.30 -21.75
N ILE A 113 7.92 6.05 -21.68
CA ILE A 113 8.63 5.79 -20.43
C ILE A 113 9.99 6.49 -20.47
N PRO A 114 10.40 7.19 -19.39
CA PRO A 114 11.68 7.88 -19.31
C PRO A 114 12.85 6.91 -19.09
N ILE A 115 13.16 6.09 -20.11
CA ILE A 115 14.31 5.16 -20.12
C ILE A 115 15.44 5.69 -21.02
N SER A 116 16.68 5.64 -20.52
CA SER A 116 17.84 6.10 -21.29
C SER A 116 18.19 5.14 -22.43
N ASP A 117 18.78 5.68 -23.50
CA ASP A 117 19.30 4.87 -24.62
C ASP A 117 20.31 3.81 -24.17
N SER A 118 21.12 4.10 -23.15
CA SER A 118 22.09 3.15 -22.58
C SER A 118 21.39 2.01 -21.87
N ASP A 119 20.43 2.31 -20.99
CA ASP A 119 19.71 1.29 -20.22
C ASP A 119 18.92 0.38 -21.17
N LEU A 120 18.30 0.95 -22.21
CA LEU A 120 17.56 0.18 -23.19
C LEU A 120 18.46 -0.74 -24.03
N LYS A 121 19.68 -0.29 -24.36
CA LYS A 121 20.67 -1.12 -25.06
C LYS A 121 21.12 -2.30 -24.20
N ASP A 122 21.39 -2.05 -22.92
CA ASP A 122 21.79 -3.10 -21.96
C ASP A 122 20.64 -4.10 -21.75
N PHE A 123 19.42 -3.59 -21.56
CA PHE A 123 18.20 -4.39 -21.47
C PHE A 123 17.99 -5.32 -22.69
N LEU A 124 18.25 -4.83 -23.89
CA LEU A 124 18.13 -5.63 -25.11
C LEU A 124 19.13 -6.79 -25.19
N GLN A 125 20.23 -6.73 -24.43
CA GLN A 125 21.22 -7.81 -24.31
C GLN A 125 20.91 -8.75 -23.15
N GLU A 126 19.96 -8.43 -22.27
CA GLU A 126 19.61 -9.30 -21.15
C GLU A 126 19.02 -10.62 -21.63
N ARG A 127 19.33 -11.68 -20.88
CA ARG A 127 18.76 -13.02 -21.11
C ARG A 127 17.53 -13.19 -20.22
N LEU A 128 16.35 -12.91 -20.79
CA LEU A 128 15.08 -12.89 -20.04
C LEU A 128 14.89 -14.17 -19.20
N PHE A 129 15.13 -15.33 -19.79
CA PHE A 129 14.94 -16.64 -19.18
C PHE A 129 16.21 -17.22 -18.54
N ALA A 130 17.26 -16.43 -18.36
CA ALA A 130 18.40 -16.81 -17.54
C ALA A 130 18.05 -16.73 -16.04
N GLN A 131 17.04 -17.48 -15.62
CA GLN A 131 16.44 -17.46 -14.30
C GLN A 131 16.39 -18.86 -13.71
N VAL A 132 16.50 -18.95 -12.38
CA VAL A 132 16.34 -20.22 -11.66
C VAL A 132 14.87 -20.64 -11.60
N ARG A 133 14.65 -21.93 -11.37
CA ARG A 133 13.32 -22.56 -11.28
C ARG A 133 12.32 -21.77 -10.44
N LYS A 134 12.72 -21.30 -9.26
CA LYS A 134 11.82 -20.59 -8.33
C LYS A 134 11.29 -19.29 -8.92
N SER A 135 12.14 -18.55 -9.64
CA SER A 135 11.75 -17.28 -10.27
C SER A 135 10.76 -17.53 -11.39
N LEU A 136 11.04 -18.50 -12.25
CA LEU A 136 10.14 -18.87 -13.34
C LEU A 136 8.82 -19.43 -12.76
N GLN A 137 8.85 -20.36 -11.81
CA GLN A 137 7.62 -20.83 -11.20
C GLN A 137 6.77 -19.70 -10.56
N SER A 138 7.42 -18.70 -9.95
CA SER A 138 6.74 -17.51 -9.44
C SER A 138 6.08 -16.68 -10.55
N ASP A 139 6.69 -16.59 -11.73
CA ASP A 139 6.09 -15.91 -12.87
C ASP A 139 4.81 -16.64 -13.33
N LEU A 140 4.74 -17.98 -13.26
CA LEU A 140 3.53 -18.73 -13.63
C LEU A 140 2.42 -18.47 -12.61
N ASP A 141 2.79 -18.41 -11.34
CA ASP A 141 1.88 -18.01 -10.26
C ASP A 141 1.35 -16.58 -10.49
N LEU A 142 2.18 -15.65 -10.98
CA LEU A 142 1.72 -14.30 -11.35
C LEU A 142 0.71 -14.33 -12.50
N LEU A 143 0.96 -15.11 -13.56
CA LEU A 143 0.01 -15.26 -14.66
C LEU A 143 -1.33 -15.86 -14.20
N VAL A 144 -1.32 -16.76 -13.20
CA VAL A 144 -2.56 -17.24 -12.56
C VAL A 144 -3.26 -16.11 -11.83
N ASN A 145 -2.56 -15.38 -10.97
CA ASN A 145 -3.13 -14.27 -10.20
C ASN A 145 -3.74 -13.19 -11.10
N TRP A 146 -3.18 -12.99 -12.28
CA TRP A 146 -3.65 -12.01 -13.27
C TRP A 146 -4.64 -12.59 -14.28
N HIS A 147 -5.16 -13.79 -14.04
CA HIS A 147 -6.18 -14.45 -14.86
C HIS A 147 -5.73 -14.73 -16.30
N TRP A 148 -4.43 -14.72 -16.57
CA TRP A 148 -3.86 -15.19 -17.83
C TRP A 148 -3.69 -16.71 -17.84
N LEU A 149 -3.69 -17.37 -16.69
CA LEU A 149 -3.73 -18.80 -16.51
C LEU A 149 -4.72 -19.14 -15.38
N GLN A 150 -5.11 -20.40 -15.29
CA GLN A 150 -5.87 -20.94 -14.16
C GLN A 150 -5.05 -22.01 -13.45
N GLN A 151 -5.16 -22.07 -12.13
CA GLN A 151 -4.61 -23.18 -11.37
C GLN A 151 -5.65 -24.31 -11.27
N VAL A 152 -5.25 -25.53 -11.63
CA VAL A 152 -6.11 -26.71 -11.56
C VAL A 152 -5.76 -27.52 -10.29
N PRO A 153 -6.76 -27.97 -9.51
CA PRO A 153 -6.51 -28.81 -8.34
C PRO A 153 -5.83 -30.13 -8.73
N SER A 154 -4.74 -30.48 -8.04
CA SER A 154 -4.08 -31.77 -8.21
C SER A 154 -4.91 -32.87 -7.55
N GLN A 155 -5.25 -33.93 -8.28
CA GLN A 155 -5.90 -35.12 -7.69
C GLN A 155 -4.88 -36.05 -6.99
N THR A 156 -3.60 -35.96 -7.34
CA THR A 156 -2.52 -36.76 -6.76
C THR A 156 -1.17 -36.02 -6.84
N GLY A 157 -0.61 -35.63 -5.68
CA GLY A 157 0.75 -35.08 -5.56
C GLY A 157 0.85 -33.56 -5.30
N ARG A 158 2.06 -33.09 -4.98
CA ARG A 158 2.39 -31.70 -4.56
C ARG A 158 2.61 -30.72 -5.73
N SER A 159 2.55 -31.17 -6.98
CA SER A 159 2.80 -30.33 -8.15
C SER A 159 1.62 -29.41 -8.46
N LYS A 160 1.89 -28.14 -8.77
CA LYS A 160 0.89 -27.20 -9.27
C LYS A 160 0.62 -27.47 -10.75
N TYR A 161 -0.65 -27.56 -11.12
CA TYR A 161 -1.09 -27.66 -12.50
C TYR A 161 -1.65 -26.31 -12.94
N TYR A 162 -1.27 -25.89 -14.13
CA TYR A 162 -1.69 -24.68 -14.80
C TYR A 162 -2.50 -25.04 -16.04
N ARG A 163 -3.49 -24.21 -16.36
CA ARG A 163 -4.33 -24.34 -17.54
C ARG A 163 -4.46 -22.98 -18.22
N ARG A 164 -4.49 -22.98 -19.55
CA ARG A 164 -4.77 -21.79 -20.37
C ARG A 164 -6.23 -21.37 -20.21
N VAL A 165 -6.48 -20.07 -20.17
CA VAL A 165 -7.84 -19.54 -20.15
C VAL A 165 -8.45 -19.51 -21.54
N GLU A 166 -9.76 -19.74 -21.62
CA GLU A 166 -10.52 -19.68 -22.88
C GLU A 166 -10.84 -18.23 -23.30
N VAL A 167 -10.70 -17.27 -22.39
CA VAL A 167 -10.89 -15.84 -22.66
C VAL A 167 -9.71 -15.10 -22.04
N LEU A 168 -8.89 -14.48 -22.87
CA LEU A 168 -7.76 -13.70 -22.39
C LEU A 168 -8.26 -12.39 -21.75
N PRO A 169 -7.66 -11.92 -20.65
CA PRO A 169 -8.01 -10.66 -19.98
C PRO A 169 -7.49 -9.44 -20.76
N ILE A 170 -7.63 -9.47 -22.08
CA ILE A 170 -7.28 -8.38 -22.98
C ILE A 170 -8.58 -7.63 -23.17
N SER A 171 -8.72 -6.50 -22.49
CA SER A 171 -9.91 -5.64 -22.52
C SER A 171 -10.56 -5.69 -23.91
N HIS A 172 -11.72 -6.35 -23.98
CA HIS A 172 -12.66 -6.08 -25.04
C HIS A 172 -12.98 -4.58 -24.95
N LYS A 173 -13.11 -3.96 -26.12
CA LYS A 173 -13.58 -2.60 -26.25
C LYS A 173 -14.74 -2.36 -25.29
N LEU A 174 -14.73 -1.20 -24.65
CA LEU A 174 -15.90 -0.62 -24.02
C LEU A 174 -16.95 -0.47 -25.13
N ASP A 175 -17.73 -1.53 -25.39
CA ASP A 175 -18.94 -1.38 -26.17
C ASP A 175 -19.79 -0.40 -25.37
N ASN A 176 -20.09 0.72 -26.02
CA ASN A 176 -20.84 1.85 -25.52
C ASN A 176 -22.04 1.38 -24.67
N LEU A 177 -21.83 1.30 -23.35
CA LEU A 177 -22.88 1.58 -22.41
C LEU A 177 -23.10 3.08 -22.57
N GLU A 178 -24.16 3.45 -23.29
CA GLU A 178 -24.78 4.76 -23.21
C GLU A 178 -25.19 4.99 -21.75
N SER A 179 -24.21 5.33 -20.92
CA SER A 179 -24.40 5.90 -19.60
C SER A 179 -24.57 7.38 -19.83
N GLU A 180 -25.77 7.88 -19.54
CA GLU A 180 -26.01 9.30 -19.35
C GLU A 180 -24.92 9.86 -18.40
N GLY A 181 -24.02 10.67 -18.95
CA GLY A 181 -22.89 11.27 -18.25
C GLY A 181 -21.50 10.65 -18.54
N SER A 182 -21.06 10.62 -19.81
CA SER A 182 -19.64 10.34 -20.10
C SER A 182 -18.79 11.60 -19.85
N LEU A 183 -17.74 11.49 -19.03
CA LEU A 183 -16.72 12.52 -18.90
C LEU A 183 -16.15 12.88 -20.29
N THR A 184 -15.95 14.18 -20.55
CA THR A 184 -15.22 14.64 -21.72
C THR A 184 -13.76 14.16 -21.66
N THR A 185 -13.06 14.11 -22.79
CA THR A 185 -11.63 13.73 -22.84
C THR A 185 -10.77 14.57 -21.90
N LYS A 186 -11.08 15.86 -21.73
CA LYS A 186 -10.36 16.73 -20.79
C LYS A 186 -10.61 16.34 -19.34
N GLU A 187 -11.84 15.98 -19.01
CA GLU A 187 -12.20 15.52 -17.66
C GLU A 187 -11.59 14.14 -17.37
N GLN A 188 -11.53 13.25 -18.37
CA GLN A 188 -10.84 11.96 -18.26
C GLN A 188 -9.35 12.14 -17.97
N VAL A 189 -8.65 12.99 -18.74
CA VAL A 189 -7.24 13.32 -18.50
C VAL A 189 -7.05 13.91 -17.10
N TYR A 190 -7.90 14.86 -16.69
CA TYR A 190 -7.82 15.45 -15.36
C TYR A 190 -8.04 14.42 -14.24
N VAL A 191 -8.99 13.49 -14.41
CA VAL A 191 -9.23 12.40 -13.44
C VAL A 191 -8.04 11.45 -13.38
N ALA A 192 -7.47 11.06 -14.53
CA ALA A 192 -6.28 10.21 -14.59
C ALA A 192 -5.08 10.87 -13.90
N GLU A 193 -4.79 12.13 -14.21
CA GLU A 193 -3.75 12.91 -13.53
C GLU A 193 -4.01 13.04 -12.02
N THR A 194 -5.28 13.15 -11.61
CA THR A 194 -5.63 13.22 -10.18
C THR A 194 -5.42 11.89 -9.47
N LEU A 195 -5.78 10.79 -10.11
CA LEU A 195 -5.59 9.43 -9.59
C LEU A 195 -4.11 9.11 -9.47
N GLU A 196 -3.29 9.44 -10.47
CA GLU A 196 -1.85 9.21 -10.42
C GLU A 196 -1.19 9.89 -9.21
N MET A 197 -1.60 11.12 -8.85
CA MET A 197 -1.12 11.79 -7.62
C MET A 197 -1.42 10.99 -6.34
N LEU A 198 -2.42 10.12 -6.36
CA LEU A 198 -2.84 9.25 -5.26
C LEU A 198 -2.24 7.84 -5.35
N GLY A 199 -1.39 7.56 -6.35
CA GLY A 199 -0.79 6.24 -6.56
C GLY A 199 0.00 5.71 -5.35
N PHE A 200 0.59 6.60 -4.54
CA PHE A 200 1.26 6.22 -3.30
C PHE A 200 0.33 5.56 -2.26
N LEU A 201 -0.98 5.81 -2.32
CA LEU A 201 -1.96 5.22 -1.40
C LEU A 201 -2.25 3.77 -1.74
N ASP A 202 -2.36 3.44 -3.03
CA ASP A 202 -2.73 2.13 -3.50
C ASP A 202 -2.06 1.79 -4.85
N PRO A 203 -1.34 0.67 -4.94
CA PRO A 203 -0.63 0.27 -6.17
C PRO A 203 -1.56 -0.03 -7.35
N THR A 204 -2.88 -0.14 -7.13
CA THR A 204 -3.87 -0.33 -8.21
C THR A 204 -4.31 0.98 -8.86
N ILE A 205 -4.14 2.13 -8.19
CA ILE A 205 -4.60 3.43 -8.68
C ILE A 205 -3.92 3.85 -9.99
N PRO A 206 -2.59 3.70 -10.18
CA PRO A 206 -1.95 3.99 -11.46
C PRO A 206 -2.56 3.20 -12.63
N LEU A 207 -2.90 1.91 -12.39
CA LEU A 207 -3.55 1.07 -13.39
C LEU A 207 -4.94 1.56 -13.79
N LEU A 208 -5.68 2.15 -12.85
CA LEU A 208 -6.99 2.74 -13.11
C LEU A 208 -6.86 4.07 -13.87
N ALA A 209 -5.84 4.87 -13.56
CA ALA A 209 -5.58 6.13 -14.26
C ALA A 209 -5.31 5.89 -15.76
N GLU A 210 -4.48 4.90 -16.09
CA GLU A 210 -4.17 4.48 -17.47
C GLU A 210 -5.39 3.95 -18.24
N GLN A 211 -6.39 3.40 -17.55
CA GLN A 211 -7.65 2.95 -18.18
C GLN A 211 -8.56 4.11 -18.56
N ILE A 212 -8.40 5.26 -17.90
CA ILE A 212 -9.28 6.43 -18.06
C ILE A 212 -8.73 7.37 -19.15
N ALA A 213 -7.42 7.52 -19.27
CA ALA A 213 -6.78 8.33 -20.29
C ALA A 213 -5.48 7.69 -20.80
N GLU A 214 -5.29 7.68 -22.12
CA GLU A 214 -4.10 7.09 -22.76
C GLU A 214 -2.81 7.85 -22.43
N TYR A 215 -2.90 9.14 -22.07
CA TYR A 215 -1.74 9.98 -21.74
C TYR A 215 -2.11 11.09 -20.74
N PRO A 216 -1.76 10.98 -19.45
CA PRO A 216 -1.67 12.15 -18.59
C PRO A 216 -0.54 13.04 -19.13
N HIS A 217 -0.83 14.31 -19.43
CA HIS A 217 0.15 15.23 -19.98
C HIS A 217 0.77 16.03 -18.84
N GLU A 218 1.99 15.66 -18.40
CA GLU A 218 2.70 16.37 -17.32
C GLU A 218 2.79 17.89 -17.57
N ASP A 219 2.95 18.32 -18.83
CA ASP A 219 3.06 19.73 -19.23
C ASP A 219 1.80 20.57 -18.93
N THR A 220 0.64 19.93 -18.82
CA THR A 220 -0.63 20.58 -18.45
C THR A 220 -0.96 20.48 -16.98
N ARG A 221 -0.21 19.69 -16.20
CA ARG A 221 -0.42 19.56 -14.76
C ARG A 221 -0.18 20.91 -14.09
N ARG A 222 -1.16 21.35 -13.30
CA ARG A 222 -1.12 22.59 -12.50
C ARG A 222 -1.30 22.35 -11.01
N VAL A 223 -1.66 21.13 -10.62
CA VAL A 223 -1.84 20.70 -9.24
C VAL A 223 -0.88 19.54 -8.97
N PHE A 224 -0.16 19.64 -7.86
CA PHE A 224 0.79 18.62 -7.44
C PHE A 224 0.50 18.28 -5.98
N LEU A 225 0.54 16.99 -5.66
CA LEU A 225 0.45 16.50 -4.29
C LEU A 225 1.84 16.07 -3.83
N TYR A 226 2.43 16.86 -2.94
CA TYR A 226 3.65 16.45 -2.24
C TYR A 226 3.27 15.77 -0.94
N VAL A 227 3.71 14.52 -0.77
CA VAL A 227 3.57 13.80 0.49
C VAL A 227 4.93 13.33 0.91
N ASP A 228 5.36 13.73 2.10
CA ASP A 228 6.53 13.12 2.70
C ASP A 228 6.20 11.64 2.98
N TYR A 229 6.91 10.69 2.39
CA TYR A 229 6.71 9.27 2.65
C TYR A 229 8.00 8.67 3.24
N LEU A 230 7.88 7.89 4.32
CA LEU A 230 9.02 7.37 5.09
C LEU A 230 9.74 6.22 4.41
N VAL A 231 9.04 5.48 3.54
CA VAL A 231 9.64 4.40 2.75
C VAL A 231 10.07 5.02 1.43
N PRO A 232 11.37 5.08 1.11
CA PRO A 232 11.80 5.67 -0.15
C PRO A 232 11.22 4.88 -1.32
N GLU A 233 10.77 5.60 -2.34
CA GLU A 233 10.32 5.02 -3.61
C GLU A 233 11.41 4.14 -4.20
N SER A 234 11.01 3.10 -4.94
CA SER A 234 11.93 2.19 -5.63
C SER A 234 12.90 1.45 -4.69
N THR A 235 12.48 1.14 -3.46
CA THR A 235 13.22 0.29 -2.53
C THR A 235 12.53 -1.04 -2.31
N GLN A 236 13.29 -2.10 -2.02
CA GLN A 236 12.73 -3.42 -1.66
C GLN A 236 11.70 -3.32 -0.53
N LYS A 237 11.90 -2.39 0.41
CA LYS A 237 10.98 -2.17 1.51
C LYS A 237 9.64 -1.61 1.05
N GLN A 238 9.62 -0.82 -0.03
CA GLN A 238 8.39 -0.35 -0.65
C GLN A 238 7.67 -1.50 -1.33
N ASP A 239 8.38 -2.34 -2.07
CA ASP A 239 7.80 -3.52 -2.72
C ASP A 239 7.16 -4.47 -1.70
N ASP A 240 7.83 -4.67 -0.56
CA ASP A 240 7.31 -5.51 0.53
C ASP A 240 6.01 -4.92 1.11
N VAL A 241 5.94 -3.59 1.28
CA VAL A 241 4.73 -2.89 1.75
C VAL A 241 3.59 -3.01 0.75
N ASP A 242 3.87 -2.80 -0.54
CA ASP A 242 2.85 -2.85 -1.58
C ASP A 242 2.38 -4.30 -1.84
N GLN A 243 3.26 -5.28 -1.68
CA GLN A 243 2.87 -6.70 -1.70
C GLN A 243 1.91 -7.02 -0.55
N ILE A 244 2.23 -6.61 0.69
CA ILE A 244 1.35 -6.84 1.85
C ILE A 244 0.01 -6.13 1.65
N GLN A 245 0.00 -4.90 1.13
CA GLN A 245 -1.25 -4.19 0.82
C GLN A 245 -2.07 -4.93 -0.24
N GLY A 246 -1.42 -5.43 -1.30
CA GLY A 246 -2.09 -6.25 -2.32
C GLY A 246 -2.72 -7.51 -1.74
N GLU A 247 -2.00 -8.24 -0.89
CA GLU A 247 -2.53 -9.42 -0.19
C GLU A 247 -3.74 -9.07 0.70
N LEU A 248 -3.69 -7.94 1.43
CA LEU A 248 -4.83 -7.46 2.22
C LEU A 248 -6.04 -7.12 1.34
N GLN A 249 -5.82 -6.50 0.19
CA GLN A 249 -6.88 -6.16 -0.75
C GLN A 249 -7.56 -7.42 -1.31
N GLU A 250 -6.79 -8.42 -1.72
CA GLU A 250 -7.32 -9.72 -2.16
C GLU A 250 -8.17 -10.38 -1.06
N ILE A 251 -7.74 -10.30 0.20
CA ILE A 251 -8.50 -10.81 1.35
C ILE A 251 -9.82 -10.05 1.53
N TRP A 252 -9.82 -8.73 1.43
CA TRP A 252 -11.04 -7.93 1.56
C TRP A 252 -12.01 -8.16 0.40
N ASP A 253 -11.51 -8.26 -0.83
CA ASP A 253 -12.32 -8.48 -2.04
C ASP A 253 -12.97 -9.87 -2.05
N SER A 254 -12.40 -10.85 -1.35
CA SER A 254 -12.99 -12.20 -1.21
C SER A 254 -14.35 -12.20 -0.49
N GLY A 255 -14.68 -11.15 0.26
CA GLY A 255 -15.89 -11.04 1.08
C GLY A 255 -15.91 -11.96 2.31
N LYS A 256 -14.89 -12.80 2.52
CA LYS A 256 -14.75 -13.70 3.68
C LYS A 256 -13.42 -13.43 4.38
N ILE A 257 -13.42 -12.38 5.20
CA ILE A 257 -12.22 -11.94 5.91
C ILE A 257 -11.93 -12.88 7.08
N GLN A 258 -10.82 -13.60 7.00
CA GLN A 258 -10.32 -14.48 8.06
C GLN A 258 -9.31 -13.78 8.98
N PRO A 259 -9.11 -14.24 10.22
CA PRO A 259 -8.00 -13.80 11.05
C PRO A 259 -6.68 -14.10 10.37
N LEU A 260 -5.71 -13.19 10.53
CA LEU A 260 -4.38 -13.31 9.95
C LEU A 260 -3.35 -13.46 11.05
N LEU A 261 -2.37 -14.33 10.81
CA LEU A 261 -1.13 -14.39 11.57
C LEU A 261 -0.07 -13.56 10.86
N LEU A 262 0.53 -12.63 11.61
CA LEU A 262 1.66 -11.82 11.15
C LEU A 262 2.76 -11.74 12.22
N THR A 263 3.99 -11.55 11.78
CA THR A 263 5.16 -11.28 12.63
C THR A 263 5.47 -9.80 12.53
N TYR A 264 5.46 -9.09 13.65
CA TYR A 264 5.58 -7.63 13.69
C TYR A 264 6.73 -7.16 14.57
N HIS A 265 7.51 -6.20 14.07
CA HIS A 265 8.52 -5.51 14.84
C HIS A 265 7.97 -4.23 15.50
N SER A 266 7.80 -4.27 16.83
CA SER A 266 7.38 -3.12 17.62
C SER A 266 8.58 -2.26 18.01
N ALA A 267 8.78 -1.13 17.34
CA ALA A 267 9.88 -0.22 17.70
C ALA A 267 9.74 0.39 19.11
N HIS A 268 8.51 0.52 19.63
CA HIS A 268 8.30 1.05 20.97
C HIS A 268 8.77 0.07 22.05
N LEU A 269 8.57 -1.23 21.82
CA LEU A 269 8.95 -2.30 22.75
C LEU A 269 10.33 -2.89 22.42
N GLY A 270 10.90 -2.56 21.26
CA GLY A 270 12.17 -3.13 20.79
C GLY A 270 12.12 -4.64 20.56
N LEU A 271 10.96 -5.20 20.22
CA LEU A 271 10.76 -6.64 20.09
C LEU A 271 10.00 -7.04 18.83
N VAL A 272 10.20 -8.29 18.42
CA VAL A 272 9.46 -8.94 17.33
C VAL A 272 8.47 -9.92 17.95
N LYS A 273 7.21 -9.87 17.52
CA LYS A 273 6.15 -10.73 18.06
C LYS A 273 5.18 -11.20 16.99
N GLU A 274 4.73 -12.43 17.13
CA GLU A 274 3.61 -12.95 16.35
C GLU A 274 2.28 -12.40 16.90
N CYS A 275 1.45 -11.90 15.99
CA CYS A 275 0.17 -11.29 16.28
C CYS A 275 -0.90 -11.98 15.42
N VAL A 276 -1.96 -12.46 16.06
CA VAL A 276 -3.18 -12.92 15.39
C VAL A 276 -4.19 -11.79 15.40
N ILE A 277 -4.60 -11.34 14.22
CA ILE A 277 -5.38 -10.13 14.04
C ILE A 277 -6.54 -10.33 13.08
N TYR A 278 -7.60 -9.56 13.24
CA TYR A 278 -8.61 -9.35 12.21
C TYR A 278 -8.31 -8.03 11.48
N PRO A 279 -7.98 -8.07 10.17
CA PRO A 279 -7.58 -6.90 9.40
C PRO A 279 -8.81 -6.04 9.04
N VAL A 280 -8.81 -4.76 9.40
CA VAL A 280 -9.99 -3.89 9.19
C VAL A 280 -9.82 -2.96 8.00
N CYS A 281 -8.78 -2.13 8.00
CA CYS A 281 -8.51 -1.17 6.92
C CYS A 281 -7.07 -0.63 7.00
N ILE A 282 -6.58 -0.06 5.91
CA ILE A 282 -5.33 0.72 5.89
C ILE A 282 -5.64 2.22 6.03
N TYR A 283 -4.84 2.88 6.86
CA TYR A 283 -4.78 4.35 6.98
C TYR A 283 -3.40 4.85 6.61
N TYR A 284 -3.34 5.88 5.77
CA TYR A 284 -2.12 6.65 5.56
C TYR A 284 -2.08 7.80 6.58
N MET A 285 -1.06 7.83 7.43
CA MET A 285 -0.90 8.86 8.46
C MET A 285 0.59 9.18 8.63
N GLU A 286 0.92 10.47 8.73
CA GLU A 286 2.29 10.95 9.00
C GLU A 286 3.37 10.14 8.29
N ARG A 287 3.28 10.08 6.96
CA ARG A 287 4.30 9.51 6.08
C ARG A 287 4.38 7.98 6.05
N ALA A 288 3.41 7.24 6.59
CA ALA A 288 3.41 5.78 6.54
C ALA A 288 2.00 5.19 6.40
N LYS A 289 1.94 3.96 5.88
CA LYS A 289 0.73 3.13 5.81
C LYS A 289 0.59 2.29 7.08
N TYR A 290 -0.59 2.31 7.69
CA TYR A 290 -0.91 1.58 8.91
C TYR A 290 -2.12 0.68 8.69
N LEU A 291 -1.97 -0.61 8.98
CA LEU A 291 -3.08 -1.53 9.11
C LEU A 291 -3.74 -1.34 10.48
N CYS A 292 -4.96 -0.83 10.49
CA CYS A 292 -5.83 -0.86 11.67
C CYS A 292 -6.40 -2.28 11.80
N ALA A 293 -6.10 -2.95 12.91
CA ALA A 293 -6.57 -4.30 13.15
C ALA A 293 -7.01 -4.50 14.60
N TYR A 294 -7.83 -5.52 14.83
CA TYR A 294 -8.27 -5.94 16.16
C TYR A 294 -7.80 -7.36 16.45
N GLY A 295 -7.14 -7.58 17.59
CA GLY A 295 -6.62 -8.89 17.96
C GLY A 295 -5.43 -8.78 18.90
N SER A 296 -4.52 -9.75 18.82
CA SER A 296 -3.32 -9.79 19.66
C SER A 296 -2.37 -8.64 19.32
N THR A 297 -2.20 -7.72 20.28
CA THR A 297 -1.28 -6.60 20.16
C THR A 297 0.16 -7.03 20.44
N PRO A 298 1.17 -6.23 20.07
CA PRO A 298 2.56 -6.48 20.46
C PRO A 298 2.78 -6.58 21.98
N HIS A 299 1.86 -6.03 22.78
CA HIS A 299 1.91 -6.07 24.25
C HIS A 299 1.36 -7.40 24.79
N GLY A 300 0.67 -8.20 23.98
CA GLY A 300 0.06 -9.47 24.37
C GLY A 300 -1.40 -9.37 24.80
N GLU A 301 -1.95 -8.16 24.84
CA GLU A 301 -3.38 -7.92 25.08
C GLU A 301 -4.19 -8.10 23.80
N ILE A 302 -5.47 -8.41 23.92
CA ILE A 302 -6.41 -8.42 22.80
C ILE A 302 -7.09 -7.06 22.71
N ASN A 303 -6.71 -6.27 21.72
CA ASN A 303 -7.26 -4.94 21.51
C ASN A 303 -7.03 -4.48 20.07
N TRP A 304 -7.48 -3.26 19.76
CA TRP A 304 -7.07 -2.54 18.58
C TRP A 304 -5.59 -2.19 18.61
N HIS A 305 -4.97 -2.24 17.44
CA HIS A 305 -3.63 -1.70 17.23
C HIS A 305 -3.45 -1.23 15.78
N ASN A 306 -2.64 -0.18 15.62
CA ASN A 306 -2.26 0.36 14.31
C ASN A 306 -0.86 -0.18 13.93
N TYR A 307 -0.81 -1.19 13.08
CA TYR A 307 0.43 -1.84 12.63
C TYR A 307 1.00 -1.10 11.43
N ARG A 308 2.22 -0.58 11.52
CA ARG A 308 2.89 -0.02 10.34
C ARG A 308 3.22 -1.13 9.35
N LEU A 309 2.78 -1.01 8.11
CA LEU A 309 3.03 -2.04 7.09
C LEU A 309 4.54 -2.28 6.91
N ASP A 310 5.34 -1.21 6.94
CA ASP A 310 6.80 -1.25 6.79
C ASP A 310 7.55 -1.95 7.95
N ARG A 311 6.81 -2.43 8.97
CA ARG A 311 7.34 -3.16 10.14
C ARG A 311 6.78 -4.57 10.28
N ILE A 312 5.94 -5.01 9.34
CA ILE A 312 5.52 -6.41 9.25
C ILE A 312 6.69 -7.17 8.65
N CYS A 313 7.21 -8.15 9.40
CA CYS A 313 8.36 -8.96 9.00
C CYS A 313 7.95 -10.23 8.24
N SER A 314 6.65 -10.56 8.25
CA SER A 314 6.11 -11.69 7.48
C SER A 314 6.26 -11.42 5.98
N LYS A 315 6.82 -12.39 5.25
CA LYS A 315 6.90 -12.33 3.78
C LYS A 315 5.55 -12.48 3.09
N ARG A 316 4.58 -13.09 3.77
CA ARG A 316 3.19 -13.28 3.35
C ARG A 316 2.28 -13.32 4.56
N LEU A 317 1.03 -12.91 4.38
CA LEU A 317 -0.01 -13.02 5.38
C LEU A 317 -0.54 -14.47 5.42
N VAL A 318 -0.65 -15.04 6.62
CA VAL A 318 -1.17 -16.39 6.81
C VAL A 318 -2.59 -16.29 7.34
N SER A 319 -3.56 -16.69 6.54
CA SER A 319 -4.95 -16.78 6.99
C SER A 319 -5.12 -17.97 7.94
N LEU A 320 -5.86 -17.74 9.02
CA LEU A 320 -6.23 -18.75 10.01
C LEU A 320 -7.72 -19.04 9.89
N ASP A 321 -8.07 -20.30 10.11
CA ASP A 321 -9.46 -20.66 10.30
C ASP A 321 -9.96 -20.09 11.64
N TRP A 322 -11.25 -19.74 11.72
CA TRP A 322 -11.83 -19.18 12.95
C TRP A 322 -11.75 -20.15 14.13
N GLN A 323 -11.74 -21.46 13.88
CA GLN A 323 -11.59 -22.51 14.89
C GLN A 323 -10.12 -22.83 15.23
N ASP A 324 -9.15 -22.16 14.61
CA ASP A 324 -7.74 -22.35 14.92
C ASP A 324 -7.46 -21.94 16.37
N PRO A 325 -6.77 -22.78 17.18
CA PRO A 325 -6.53 -22.52 18.60
C PRO A 325 -5.66 -21.29 18.87
N ARG A 326 -5.00 -20.72 17.85
CA ARG A 326 -4.24 -19.48 17.96
C ARG A 326 -5.12 -18.23 17.89
N VAL A 327 -6.35 -18.35 17.36
CA VAL A 327 -7.28 -17.22 17.31
C VAL A 327 -7.76 -16.94 18.74
N PRO A 328 -7.56 -15.71 19.26
CA PRO A 328 -7.98 -15.38 20.61
C PRO A 328 -9.48 -15.55 20.80
N GLN A 329 -9.89 -16.12 21.93
CA GLN A 329 -11.30 -16.36 22.25
C GLN A 329 -12.15 -15.10 22.10
N LEU A 330 -11.69 -13.94 22.60
CA LEU A 330 -12.42 -12.68 22.49
C LEU A 330 -12.66 -12.24 21.03
N LEU A 331 -11.74 -12.58 20.12
CA LEU A 331 -11.89 -12.31 18.69
C LEU A 331 -12.86 -13.31 18.03
N GLN A 332 -12.85 -14.58 18.46
CA GLN A 332 -13.84 -15.58 18.03
C GLN A 332 -15.26 -15.19 18.46
N GLU A 333 -15.43 -14.75 19.71
CA GLU A 333 -16.73 -14.30 20.25
C GLU A 333 -17.29 -13.12 19.43
N GLN A 334 -16.45 -12.14 19.05
CA GLN A 334 -16.89 -11.04 18.17
C GLN A 334 -17.34 -11.51 16.78
N TYR A 335 -16.74 -12.59 16.26
CA TYR A 335 -17.15 -13.19 15.01
C TYR A 335 -18.49 -13.91 15.14
N GLU A 336 -18.65 -14.73 16.17
CA GLU A 336 -19.88 -15.47 16.45
C GLU A 336 -21.07 -14.55 16.70
N ASP A 337 -20.85 -13.43 17.40
CA ASP A 337 -21.87 -12.41 17.68
C ASP A 337 -22.16 -11.47 16.49
N GLY A 338 -21.43 -11.61 15.37
CA GLY A 338 -21.56 -10.72 14.21
C GLY A 338 -21.16 -9.27 14.50
N GLN A 339 -20.28 -9.05 15.48
CA GLN A 339 -19.83 -7.74 15.96
C GLN A 339 -18.41 -7.39 15.47
N LEU A 340 -17.93 -8.05 14.40
CA LEU A 340 -16.61 -7.76 13.86
C LEU A 340 -16.46 -6.29 13.47
N PRO A 341 -15.30 -5.70 13.77
CA PRO A 341 -15.06 -4.30 13.46
C PRO A 341 -15.04 -4.03 11.96
N THR A 342 -15.51 -2.86 11.56
CA THR A 342 -15.55 -2.42 10.16
C THR A 342 -14.72 -1.15 9.95
N PRO A 343 -14.39 -0.77 8.71
CA PRO A 343 -13.76 0.51 8.43
C PRO A 343 -14.56 1.70 8.99
N LYS A 344 -15.90 1.61 8.99
CA LYS A 344 -16.80 2.61 9.59
C LYS A 344 -16.56 2.76 11.10
N THR A 345 -16.26 1.67 11.81
CA THR A 345 -15.93 1.70 13.24
C THR A 345 -14.67 2.53 13.48
N VAL A 346 -13.62 2.32 12.67
CA VAL A 346 -12.35 3.06 12.76
C VAL A 346 -12.57 4.54 12.45
N HIS A 347 -13.21 4.85 11.33
CA HIS A 347 -13.51 6.22 10.92
C HIS A 347 -14.32 6.98 11.98
N THR A 348 -15.32 6.32 12.58
CA THR A 348 -16.13 6.92 13.64
C THR A 348 -15.29 7.23 14.87
N LYS A 349 -14.46 6.30 15.34
CA LYS A 349 -13.60 6.50 16.52
C LYS A 349 -12.53 7.57 16.32
N LEU A 350 -11.97 7.68 15.11
CA LEU A 350 -11.03 8.76 14.75
C LEU A 350 -11.70 10.14 14.82
N ARG A 351 -12.96 10.26 14.39
CA ARG A 351 -13.70 11.55 14.45
C ARG A 351 -14.10 11.97 15.86
N GLN A 352 -14.27 11.01 16.77
CA GLN A 352 -14.73 11.26 18.14
C GLN A 352 -13.70 11.98 19.00
N ALA A 353 -12.41 11.77 18.77
CA ALA A 353 -11.35 12.39 19.56
C ALA A 353 -10.05 12.44 18.76
N TRP A 354 -9.37 13.58 18.87
CA TRP A 354 -8.13 13.85 18.17
C TRP A 354 -7.04 12.86 18.62
N GLY A 355 -6.47 12.14 17.67
CA GLY A 355 -5.41 11.15 17.88
C GLY A 355 -5.62 9.94 16.97
N PHE A 356 -4.52 9.37 16.49
CA PHE A 356 -4.55 8.24 15.57
C PHE A 356 -4.68 6.89 16.28
N ASP A 357 -4.16 6.77 17.51
CA ASP A 357 -4.42 5.65 18.41
C ASP A 357 -5.85 5.76 18.98
N PHE A 358 -6.84 5.63 18.09
CA PHE A 358 -8.26 5.87 18.37
C PHE A 358 -8.86 4.94 19.44
N TYR A 359 -8.12 3.91 19.83
CA TYR A 359 -8.47 2.96 20.88
C TYR A 359 -8.01 3.41 22.28
N LYS A 360 -7.19 4.45 22.39
CA LYS A 360 -6.82 5.03 23.68
C LYS A 360 -7.99 5.79 24.32
N PRO A 361 -8.01 5.93 25.65
CA PRO A 361 -9.01 6.74 26.36
C PRO A 361 -9.07 8.16 25.80
N SER A 362 -10.27 8.74 25.78
CA SER A 362 -10.46 10.12 25.39
C SER A 362 -10.62 11.02 26.61
N ALA A 363 -10.02 12.21 26.55
CA ALA A 363 -10.22 13.27 27.52
C ALA A 363 -10.44 14.61 26.82
N LEU A 364 -11.06 15.55 27.53
CA LEU A 364 -11.16 16.94 27.11
C LEU A 364 -9.79 17.61 27.33
N MET A 365 -9.36 18.43 26.38
CA MET A 365 -8.29 19.40 26.54
C MET A 365 -8.78 20.83 26.26
N LEU A 366 -8.12 21.80 26.88
CA LEU A 366 -8.27 23.22 26.63
C LEU A 366 -6.92 23.78 26.21
N LEU A 367 -6.91 24.45 25.06
CA LEU A 367 -5.75 25.10 24.47
C LEU A 367 -5.97 26.60 24.45
N ARG A 368 -4.87 27.35 24.57
CA ARG A 368 -4.81 28.79 24.35
C ARG A 368 -3.85 29.07 23.22
N PHE A 369 -4.25 29.98 22.34
CA PHE A 369 -3.39 30.58 21.32
C PHE A 369 -3.28 32.09 21.59
N ASN A 370 -2.10 32.66 21.34
CA ASN A 370 -1.96 34.11 21.28
C ASN A 370 -2.92 34.67 20.19
N ARG A 371 -3.58 35.80 20.46
CA ARG A 371 -4.52 36.44 19.52
C ARG A 371 -3.94 36.67 18.12
N ASP A 372 -2.73 37.22 18.02
CA ASP A 372 -2.11 37.54 16.74
C ASP A 372 -1.83 36.28 15.91
N PHE A 373 -1.31 35.24 16.54
CA PHE A 373 -1.06 33.96 15.87
C PHE A 373 -2.38 33.29 15.47
N HIS A 374 -3.38 33.32 16.35
CA HIS A 374 -4.69 32.76 16.07
C HIS A 374 -5.31 33.40 14.81
N ASP A 375 -5.41 34.73 14.77
CA ASP A 375 -6.11 35.44 13.70
C ASP A 375 -5.42 35.23 12.34
N ARG A 376 -4.10 34.99 12.34
CA ARG A 376 -3.31 34.77 11.11
C ARG A 376 -3.27 33.32 10.65
N TYR A 377 -3.23 32.35 11.57
CA TYR A 377 -2.85 30.96 11.24
C TYR A 377 -3.80 29.89 11.76
N ILE A 378 -4.66 30.18 12.74
CA ILE A 378 -5.58 29.19 13.31
C ILE A 378 -7.02 29.46 12.89
N GLN A 379 -7.43 30.72 12.83
CA GLN A 379 -8.78 31.10 12.45
C GLN A 379 -9.09 30.58 11.03
N GLY A 380 -10.23 29.90 10.89
CA GLY A 380 -10.65 29.32 9.61
C GLY A 380 -9.90 28.04 9.21
N THR A 381 -8.96 27.54 10.01
CA THR A 381 -8.30 26.27 9.76
C THR A 381 -9.03 25.10 10.41
N PHE A 382 -9.03 23.96 9.73
CA PHE A 382 -9.55 22.71 10.28
C PHE A 382 -8.43 21.92 10.97
N LEU A 383 -8.49 21.82 12.30
CA LEU A 383 -7.58 20.95 13.06
C LEU A 383 -8.19 19.57 13.33
N HIS A 384 -9.43 19.54 13.81
CA HIS A 384 -10.14 18.30 14.12
C HIS A 384 -11.64 18.55 14.32
N HIS A 385 -12.50 17.54 14.15
CA HIS A 385 -13.95 17.68 14.33
C HIS A 385 -14.39 18.11 15.74
N THR A 386 -13.60 17.77 16.76
CA THR A 386 -13.87 18.14 18.15
C THR A 386 -13.23 19.46 18.56
N PHE A 387 -12.39 20.05 17.71
CA PHE A 387 -11.70 21.30 17.98
C PHE A 387 -12.66 22.48 17.79
N LYS A 388 -13.06 23.11 18.89
CA LYS A 388 -14.09 24.15 18.90
C LYS A 388 -13.65 25.36 19.72
N PRO A 389 -13.95 26.59 19.26
CA PRO A 389 -13.67 27.79 20.04
C PRO A 389 -14.51 27.78 21.33
N VAL A 390 -13.96 28.36 22.37
CA VAL A 390 -14.59 28.52 23.68
C VAL A 390 -14.29 29.93 24.18
N ASP A 391 -15.30 30.61 24.70
CA ASP A 391 -15.08 31.94 25.30
C ASP A 391 -14.33 31.81 26.64
N TYR A 392 -13.71 32.90 27.08
CA TYR A 392 -12.90 32.92 28.30
C TYR A 392 -13.64 32.45 29.56
N GLN A 393 -14.89 32.87 29.76
CA GLN A 393 -15.68 32.49 30.94
C GLN A 393 -16.06 31.00 30.93
N PRO A 394 -16.60 30.43 29.84
CA PRO A 394 -16.75 28.99 29.68
C PRO A 394 -15.46 28.19 29.88
N ALA A 395 -14.29 28.70 29.46
CA ALA A 395 -13.01 28.03 29.68
C ALA A 395 -12.71 27.82 31.18
N ALA A 396 -12.99 28.80 32.03
CA ALA A 396 -12.86 28.66 33.48
C ALA A 396 -13.82 27.60 34.06
N SER A 397 -15.05 27.53 33.53
CA SER A 397 -16.04 26.52 33.91
C SER A 397 -15.58 25.10 33.54
N LEU A 398 -14.99 24.91 32.36
CA LEU A 398 -14.42 23.62 31.93
C LEU A 398 -13.32 23.14 32.88
N ILE A 399 -12.40 24.03 33.28
CA ILE A 399 -11.36 23.69 34.27
C ILE A 399 -11.98 23.24 35.59
N LYS A 400 -12.99 23.95 36.09
CA LYS A 400 -13.67 23.61 37.34
C LYS A 400 -14.37 22.26 37.31
N GLN A 401 -15.04 21.96 36.20
CA GLN A 401 -15.85 20.76 36.03
C GLN A 401 -15.01 19.50 35.83
N HIS A 402 -13.91 19.61 35.07
CA HIS A 402 -13.15 18.44 34.63
C HIS A 402 -11.83 18.24 35.38
N THR A 403 -11.45 19.13 36.30
CA THR A 403 -10.27 18.96 37.16
C THR A 403 -10.70 18.53 38.57
N GLN A 404 -10.55 17.24 38.87
CA GLN A 404 -10.98 16.67 40.16
C GLN A 404 -10.07 17.08 41.33
N ASN A 405 -8.76 17.13 41.10
CA ASN A 405 -7.79 17.54 42.12
C ASN A 405 -7.95 19.04 42.45
N PRO A 406 -8.27 19.43 43.70
CA PRO A 406 -8.48 20.82 44.08
C PRO A 406 -7.25 21.72 43.89
N GLU A 407 -6.04 21.21 44.15
CA GLU A 407 -4.79 21.97 44.02
C GLU A 407 -4.51 22.27 42.56
N HIS A 408 -4.53 21.25 41.70
CA HIS A 408 -4.36 21.43 40.25
C HIS A 408 -5.43 22.38 39.69
N ARG A 409 -6.68 22.23 40.13
CA ARG A 409 -7.77 23.11 39.70
C ARG A 409 -7.50 24.57 40.06
N GLN A 410 -7.04 24.84 41.28
CA GLN A 410 -6.71 26.19 41.71
C GLN A 410 -5.56 26.78 40.88
N SER A 411 -4.48 26.02 40.69
CA SER A 411 -3.34 26.45 39.87
C SER A 411 -3.72 26.73 38.41
N LEU A 412 -4.56 25.87 37.80
CA LEU A 412 -5.02 26.08 36.42
C LEU A 412 -5.90 27.34 36.29
N LEU A 413 -6.73 27.64 37.29
CA LEU A 413 -7.53 28.85 37.31
C LEU A 413 -6.68 30.11 37.47
N GLU A 414 -5.65 30.08 38.32
CA GLU A 414 -4.68 31.17 38.46
C GLU A 414 -3.91 31.40 37.16
N ILE A 415 -3.48 30.32 36.51
CA ILE A 415 -2.86 30.40 35.18
C ILE A 415 -3.81 31.08 34.20
N LEU A 416 -5.07 30.65 34.09
CA LEU A 416 -6.05 31.25 33.19
C LEU A 416 -6.29 32.74 33.51
N GLN A 417 -6.35 33.12 34.79
CA GLN A 417 -6.48 34.51 35.24
C GLN A 417 -5.30 35.37 34.80
N SER A 418 -4.10 34.80 34.73
CA SER A 418 -2.90 35.49 34.24
C SER A 418 -2.81 35.59 32.71
N ARG A 419 -3.80 35.06 31.96
CA ARG A 419 -3.87 35.14 30.49
C ARG A 419 -4.93 36.15 30.05
N SER A 420 -4.74 36.72 28.87
CA SER A 420 -5.64 37.73 28.33
C SER A 420 -6.98 37.10 27.98
N PRO A 421 -8.13 37.64 28.46
CA PRO A 421 -9.44 37.22 27.99
C PRO A 421 -9.66 37.42 26.49
N ALA A 422 -8.85 38.29 25.87
CA ALA A 422 -8.86 38.51 24.44
C ALA A 422 -8.04 37.46 23.67
N ASP A 423 -7.33 36.52 24.30
CA ASP A 423 -6.70 35.41 23.58
C ASP A 423 -7.75 34.45 23.01
N ALA A 424 -7.32 33.54 22.13
CA ALA A 424 -8.21 32.55 21.55
C ALA A 424 -8.10 31.23 22.33
N TYR A 425 -9.25 30.74 22.81
CA TYR A 425 -9.33 29.51 23.58
C TYR A 425 -10.11 28.46 22.81
N TYR A 426 -9.62 27.23 22.85
CA TYR A 426 -10.21 26.11 22.13
C TYR A 426 -10.28 24.88 23.00
N GLN A 427 -11.39 24.17 22.89
CA GLN A 427 -11.51 22.83 23.45
C GLN A 427 -11.37 21.76 22.37
N ALA A 428 -10.86 20.60 22.75
CA ALA A 428 -10.89 19.41 21.90
C ALA A 428 -11.01 18.15 22.76
N GLN A 429 -11.74 17.15 22.26
CA GLN A 429 -11.58 15.78 22.75
C GLN A 429 -10.34 15.17 22.11
N TYR A 430 -9.47 14.54 22.90
CA TYR A 430 -8.22 13.97 22.43
C TYR A 430 -7.94 12.60 23.04
N ARG A 431 -7.08 11.82 22.40
CA ARG A 431 -6.62 10.51 22.86
C ARG A 431 -5.44 10.67 23.81
N VAL A 432 -5.65 10.28 25.07
CA VAL A 432 -4.67 10.43 26.13
C VAL A 432 -3.41 9.61 25.81
N THR A 433 -2.23 10.20 25.94
CA THR A 433 -0.92 9.61 25.59
C THR A 433 -0.69 9.26 24.11
N ASP A 434 -1.57 9.70 23.21
CA ASP A 434 -1.35 9.53 21.77
C ASP A 434 -0.14 10.36 21.29
N TYR A 435 0.81 9.69 20.64
CA TYR A 435 2.04 10.33 20.17
C TYR A 435 1.78 11.43 19.12
N HIS A 436 0.78 11.27 18.26
CA HIS A 436 0.47 12.21 17.18
C HIS A 436 -0.09 13.53 17.72
N VAL A 437 -0.92 13.47 18.76
CA VAL A 437 -1.42 14.68 19.45
C VAL A 437 -0.25 15.46 20.06
N ILE A 438 0.63 14.76 20.79
CA ILE A 438 1.80 15.38 21.42
C ILE A 438 2.73 15.99 20.37
N ARG A 439 3.02 15.26 19.28
CA ARG A 439 3.88 15.74 18.19
C ARG A 439 3.31 17.00 17.54
N ARG A 440 1.99 17.06 17.32
CA ARG A 440 1.34 18.23 16.73
C ARG A 440 1.39 19.44 17.65
N LEU A 441 1.15 19.26 18.96
CA LEU A 441 1.28 20.33 19.94
C LEU A 441 2.72 20.87 19.98
N ARG A 442 3.73 19.98 19.93
CA ARG A 442 5.14 20.39 19.85
C ARG A 442 5.45 21.20 18.58
N ALA A 443 4.86 20.84 17.45
CA ALA A 443 5.07 21.55 16.18
C ALA A 443 4.52 22.99 16.19
N LEU A 444 3.52 23.28 17.04
CA LEU A 444 3.00 24.63 17.25
C LEU A 444 3.86 25.45 18.23
N GLY A 445 4.78 24.81 18.96
CA GLY A 445 5.77 25.48 19.80
C GLY A 445 5.17 26.40 20.87
N SER A 446 5.75 27.59 21.01
CA SER A 446 5.31 28.62 21.98
C SER A 446 3.96 29.25 21.65
N GLU A 447 3.43 29.04 20.45
CA GLU A 447 2.20 29.67 19.98
C GLU A 447 0.93 28.98 20.51
N VAL A 448 1.07 27.78 21.08
CA VAL A 448 0.00 27.05 21.76
C VAL A 448 0.39 26.75 23.20
N GLU A 449 -0.54 26.99 24.12
CA GLU A 449 -0.43 26.60 25.52
C GLU A 449 -1.51 25.57 25.84
N VAL A 450 -1.11 24.42 26.38
CA VAL A 450 -2.05 23.49 27.00
C VAL A 450 -2.43 24.03 28.37
N LEU A 451 -3.69 24.47 28.53
CA LEU A 451 -4.20 24.92 29.82
C LEU A 451 -4.71 23.75 30.65
N PHE A 452 -5.39 22.78 30.04
CA PHE A 452 -6.00 21.63 30.71
C PHE A 452 -5.98 20.44 29.74
N PRO A 453 -5.78 19.18 30.20
CA PRO A 453 -5.59 18.73 31.58
C PRO A 453 -4.17 18.95 32.13
N TRP A 454 -4.05 18.88 33.46
CA TRP A 454 -2.79 19.12 34.19
C TRP A 454 -1.64 18.24 33.68
N ASP A 455 -1.83 16.92 33.62
CA ASP A 455 -0.77 15.98 33.24
C ASP A 455 -0.26 16.23 31.81
N LEU A 456 -1.14 16.61 30.89
CA LEU A 456 -0.74 16.96 29.52
C LEU A 456 0.08 18.26 29.51
N ARG A 457 -0.34 19.26 30.29
CA ARG A 457 0.37 20.52 30.45
C ARG A 457 1.78 20.30 31.01
N GLU A 458 1.91 19.54 32.09
CA GLU A 458 3.20 19.23 32.70
C GLU A 458 4.11 18.47 31.75
N ARG A 459 3.57 17.49 31.02
CA ARG A 459 4.33 16.74 30.02
C ARG A 459 4.88 17.66 28.92
N ILE A 460 4.06 18.55 28.36
CA ILE A 460 4.51 19.48 27.32
C ILE A 460 5.53 20.48 27.88
N ALA A 461 5.32 20.98 29.10
CA ALA A 461 6.28 21.88 29.76
C ALA A 461 7.64 21.21 30.00
N LEU A 462 7.63 19.97 30.49
CA LEU A 462 8.85 19.17 30.69
C LEU A 462 9.56 18.89 29.36
N ASP A 463 8.82 18.52 28.31
CA ASP A 463 9.37 18.29 26.97
C ASP A 463 10.07 19.54 26.42
N ILE A 464 9.45 20.72 26.56
CA ILE A 464 10.04 22.00 26.15
C ILE A 464 11.30 22.31 26.97
N HIS A 465 11.24 22.10 28.29
CA HIS A 465 12.39 22.32 29.17
C HIS A 465 13.57 21.42 28.82
N ASN A 466 13.32 20.13 28.59
CA ASN A 466 14.34 19.17 28.17
C ASN A 466 14.93 19.54 26.82
N THR A 467 14.09 19.96 25.87
CA THR A 467 14.53 20.43 24.56
C THR A 467 15.45 21.65 24.70
N TRP A 468 15.07 22.64 25.53
CA TRP A 468 15.91 23.81 25.82
C TRP A 468 17.27 23.44 26.41
N ASN A 469 17.33 22.43 27.29
CA ASN A 469 18.58 21.97 27.89
C ASN A 469 19.56 21.34 26.89
N HIS A 470 19.12 20.91 25.70
CA HIS A 470 20.02 20.44 24.64
C HIS A 470 20.76 21.58 23.90
N TYR A 471 20.28 22.82 24.04
CA TYR A 471 20.86 24.00 23.38
C TYR A 471 21.64 24.92 24.34
N LYS A 472 21.68 24.57 25.62
CA LYS A 472 22.58 25.18 26.62
C LYS A 472 23.91 24.46 26.61
#